data_AF-A0A840Z2Q1-F1
#
_entry.id   AF-A0A840Z2Q1-F1
#
_cell.length_a   1.000
_cell.length_b   1.000
_cell.length_c   1.000
_cell.angle_alpha   90.00
_cell.angle_beta   90.00
_cell.angle_gamma   90.00
#
_symmetry.space_group_name_H-M   'P 1'
#
loop_
_entity.id
_entity.type
_entity.pdbx_description
1 polymer ?
#
loop_
_entity_poly.entity_id
_entity_poly.type
_entity_poly.pdbx_seq_one_letter_code
_entity_poly.pdbx_strand_id
1 'polypeptide(L)'
;MMIDDFTFARVLHVVSIVGWIGGVWFVTFVVMPAIARAEAPADRLHAFHKIEQGFSVQAKVWVLLAGASGFWMTWRGDMWWRFAESAYWWMSAMFFLWLVFFLMLFVAEPLFLHRRMANSKTPERDFHLMVQAHRILSVIALATTTGAMAGAHGLI
;
A
#
# COMPACT_ATOMS: atom_id res chain seq x y z
N MET A 1 26.34 -4.75 22.46
CA MET A 1 25.14 -5.57 22.23
C MET A 1 25.02 -5.75 20.73
N MET A 2 25.15 -6.97 20.21
CA MET A 2 24.87 -7.21 18.79
C MET A 2 23.37 -7.02 18.58
N ILE A 3 22.98 -6.19 17.61
CA ILE A 3 21.57 -5.98 17.28
C ILE A 3 21.02 -7.32 16.78
N ASP A 4 19.91 -7.77 17.36
CA ASP A 4 19.17 -8.91 16.83
C ASP A 4 18.65 -8.57 15.43
N ASP A 5 19.16 -9.27 14.42
CA ASP A 5 18.88 -9.03 13.00
C ASP A 5 17.37 -9.16 12.72
N PHE A 6 16.71 -10.12 13.39
CA PHE A 6 15.27 -10.33 13.29
C PHE A 6 14.46 -9.15 13.83
N THR A 7 14.79 -8.69 15.03
CA THR A 7 14.15 -7.52 15.64
C THR A 7 14.36 -6.28 14.78
N PHE A 8 15.57 -6.07 14.26
CA PHE A 8 15.85 -4.94 13.37
C PHE A 8 15.00 -4.98 12.10
N ALA A 9 14.91 -6.13 11.44
CA ALA A 9 14.06 -6.30 10.26
C ALA A 9 12.59 -6.04 10.58
N ARG A 10 12.10 -6.48 11.75
CA ARG A 10 10.72 -6.20 12.19
C ARG A 10 10.48 -4.71 12.43
N VAL A 11 11.41 -4.02 13.09
CA VAL A 11 11.33 -2.57 13.28
C VAL A 11 11.25 -1.86 11.94
N LEU A 12 12.14 -2.21 11.00
CA LEU A 12 12.12 -1.66 9.65
C LEU A 12 10.80 -1.94 8.93
N HIS A 13 10.28 -3.17 9.06
CA HIS A 13 9.00 -3.56 8.47
C HIS A 13 7.86 -2.68 8.99
N VAL A 14 7.72 -2.56 10.31
CA VAL A 14 6.65 -1.77 10.95
C VAL A 14 6.76 -0.28 10.58
N VAL A 15 7.97 0.30 10.61
CA VAL A 15 8.18 1.70 10.17
C VAL A 15 7.75 1.89 8.72
N SER A 16 8.07 0.93 7.85
CA SER A 16 7.67 0.97 6.44
C SER A 16 6.16 0.90 6.27
N ILE A 17 5.46 0.07 7.06
CA ILE A 17 3.98 0.00 7.06
C ILE A 17 3.37 1.33 7.51
N VAL A 18 3.94 2.00 8.52
CA VAL A 18 3.46 3.33 8.97
C VAL A 18 3.56 4.35 7.84
N GLY A 19 4.72 4.44 7.17
CA GLY A 19 4.92 5.37 6.06
C GLY A 19 4.03 5.06 4.85
N TRP A 20 3.90 3.78 4.50
CA TRP A 20 3.12 3.34 3.35
C TRP A 20 1.61 3.39 3.60
N ILE A 21 1.10 2.61 4.55
CA ILE A 21 -0.35 2.48 4.79
C ILE A 21 -0.92 3.76 5.39
N GLY A 22 -0.17 4.44 6.27
CA GLY A 22 -0.55 5.76 6.75
C GLY A 22 -0.69 6.78 5.62
N GLY A 23 0.25 6.76 4.66
CA GLY A 23 0.17 7.57 3.45
C GLY A 23 -1.06 7.26 2.59
N VAL A 24 -1.36 5.97 2.38
CA VAL A 24 -2.58 5.54 1.65
C VAL A 24 -3.83 6.08 2.34
N TRP A 25 -3.93 5.96 3.66
CA TRP A 25 -5.07 6.51 4.42
C TRP A 25 -5.20 8.03 4.27
N PHE A 26 -4.09 8.76 4.39
CA PHE A 26 -4.09 10.20 4.20
C PHE A 26 -4.57 10.59 2.79
N VAL A 27 -4.07 9.92 1.76
CA VAL A 27 -4.50 10.17 0.38
C VAL A 27 -5.98 9.87 0.19
N THR A 28 -6.45 8.71 0.64
CA THR A 28 -7.84 8.24 0.47
C THR A 28 -8.85 9.12 1.20
N PHE A 29 -8.55 9.52 2.45
CA PHE A 29 -9.54 10.13 3.35
C PHE A 29 -9.35 11.63 3.56
N VAL A 30 -8.20 12.20 3.16
CA VAL A 30 -7.94 13.64 3.27
C VAL A 30 -7.76 14.28 1.91
N VAL A 31 -6.79 13.80 1.11
CA VAL A 31 -6.43 14.44 -0.17
C VAL A 31 -7.54 14.31 -1.20
N MET A 32 -8.02 13.08 -1.47
CA MET A 32 -9.05 12.86 -2.48
C MET A 32 -10.37 13.59 -2.14
N PRO A 33 -10.88 13.57 -0.89
CA PRO A 33 -12.05 14.38 -0.53
C PRO A 33 -11.82 15.89 -0.61
N ALA A 34 -10.61 16.38 -0.31
CA ALA A 34 -10.28 17.79 -0.46
C ALA A 34 -10.35 18.22 -1.93
N ILE A 35 -9.76 17.43 -2.85
CA ILE A 35 -9.84 17.65 -4.29
C ILE A 35 -11.31 17.62 -4.76
N ALA A 36 -12.09 16.63 -4.29
CA ALA A 36 -13.49 16.52 -4.68
C ALA A 36 -14.34 17.74 -4.28
N ARG A 37 -13.99 18.42 -3.17
CA ARG A 37 -14.67 19.65 -2.72
C ARG A 37 -14.15 20.92 -3.39
N ALA A 38 -12.86 20.96 -3.73
CA ALA A 38 -12.22 22.18 -4.24
C ALA A 38 -12.31 22.31 -5.77
N GLU A 39 -12.34 21.19 -6.50
CA GLU A 39 -12.20 21.16 -7.95
C GLU A 39 -13.48 20.69 -8.65
N ALA A 40 -13.72 21.28 -9.84
CA ALA A 40 -14.79 20.83 -10.73
C ALA A 40 -14.55 19.37 -11.19
N PRO A 41 -15.59 18.57 -11.45
CA PRO A 41 -15.43 17.13 -11.73
C PRO A 41 -14.43 16.78 -12.84
N ALA A 42 -14.34 17.61 -13.88
CA ALA A 42 -13.41 17.44 -14.99
C ALA A 42 -11.94 17.65 -14.61
N ASP A 43 -11.66 18.45 -13.57
CA ASP A 43 -10.31 18.87 -13.18
C ASP A 43 -9.70 18.04 -12.05
N ARG A 44 -10.53 17.29 -11.30
CA ARG A 44 -10.12 16.50 -10.12
C ARG A 44 -8.98 15.52 -10.40
N LEU A 45 -9.01 14.83 -11.54
CA LEU A 45 -7.97 13.87 -11.90
C LEU A 45 -6.62 14.55 -12.12
N HIS A 46 -6.64 15.71 -12.79
CA HIS A 46 -5.45 16.51 -13.02
C HIS A 46 -4.91 17.12 -11.72
N ALA A 47 -5.78 17.61 -10.84
CA ALA A 47 -5.39 18.10 -9.52
C ALA A 47 -4.74 17.00 -8.67
N PHE A 48 -5.28 15.77 -8.70
CA PHE A 48 -4.66 14.63 -8.03
C PHE A 48 -3.27 14.32 -8.60
N HIS A 49 -3.12 14.31 -9.92
CA HIS A 49 -1.86 13.98 -10.58
C HIS A 49 -0.72 14.95 -10.18
N LYS A 50 -1.03 16.23 -9.97
CA LYS A 50 -0.05 17.22 -9.47
C LYS A 50 0.50 16.88 -8.08
N ILE A 51 -0.32 16.27 -7.23
CA ILE A 51 0.06 15.86 -5.87
C ILE A 51 0.75 14.49 -5.89
N GLU A 52 0.29 13.59 -6.77
CA GLU A 52 0.76 12.23 -6.92
C GLU A 52 2.27 12.10 -7.12
N GLN A 53 2.84 12.98 -7.94
CA GLN A 53 4.26 12.96 -8.27
C GLN A 53 5.16 13.07 -7.02
N GLY A 54 4.73 13.84 -6.01
CA GLY A 54 5.48 14.00 -4.77
C GLY A 54 5.41 12.77 -3.86
N PHE A 55 4.23 12.16 -3.71
CA PHE A 55 4.08 11.04 -2.78
C PHE A 55 4.43 9.68 -3.40
N SER A 56 4.39 9.53 -4.73
CA SER A 56 4.69 8.25 -5.41
C SER A 56 6.10 7.75 -5.10
N VAL A 57 7.11 8.62 -5.11
CA VAL A 57 8.50 8.25 -4.78
C VAL A 57 8.59 7.74 -3.35
N GLN A 58 7.94 8.42 -2.40
CA GLN A 58 7.90 8.00 -1.00
C GLN A 58 7.19 6.65 -0.84
N ALA A 59 6.05 6.45 -1.51
CA ALA A 59 5.31 5.19 -1.48
C ALA A 59 6.14 4.02 -2.01
N LYS A 60 6.89 4.22 -3.11
CA LYS A 60 7.80 3.21 -3.68
C LYS A 60 8.87 2.78 -2.69
N VAL A 61 9.52 3.73 -2.02
CA VAL A 61 10.54 3.42 -1.00
C VAL A 61 9.94 2.57 0.12
N TRP A 62 8.79 2.97 0.67
CA TRP A 62 8.17 2.22 1.76
C TRP A 62 7.68 0.82 1.34
N VAL A 63 7.11 0.67 0.14
CA VAL A 63 6.71 -0.65 -0.39
C VAL A 63 7.90 -1.57 -0.57
N LEU A 64 9.04 -1.07 -1.07
CA LEU A 64 10.26 -1.87 -1.22
C LEU A 64 10.83 -2.27 0.14
N LEU A 65 10.89 -1.35 1.11
CA LEU A 65 11.38 -1.66 2.45
C LEU A 65 10.47 -2.67 3.17
N ALA A 66 9.15 -2.53 3.05
CA ALA A 66 8.19 -3.49 3.59
C ALA A 66 8.37 -4.88 2.96
N GLY A 67 8.52 -4.96 1.64
CA GLY A 67 8.78 -6.21 0.93
C GLY A 67 10.11 -6.84 1.36
N ALA A 68 11.21 -6.09 1.27
CA ALA A 68 12.55 -6.58 1.59
C ALA A 68 12.64 -7.11 3.02
N SER A 69 12.13 -6.34 4.00
CA SER A 69 12.10 -6.77 5.41
C SER A 69 11.17 -7.96 5.64
N GLY A 70 10.01 -7.99 5.00
CA GLY A 70 9.04 -9.09 5.10
C GLY A 70 9.61 -10.41 4.56
N PHE A 71 10.12 -10.40 3.32
CA PHE A 71 10.73 -11.57 2.71
C PHE A 71 11.94 -12.06 3.50
N TRP A 72 12.78 -11.15 3.97
CA TRP A 72 13.94 -11.50 4.76
C TRP A 72 13.52 -12.17 6.09
N MET A 73 12.50 -11.65 6.80
CA MET A 73 11.99 -12.29 8.02
C MET A 73 11.40 -13.67 7.75
N THR A 74 10.63 -13.82 6.67
CA THR A 74 10.06 -15.12 6.28
C THR A 74 11.15 -16.16 6.00
N TRP A 75 12.19 -15.77 5.26
CA TRP A 75 13.32 -16.65 4.98
C TRP A 75 14.15 -16.96 6.23
N ARG A 76 14.51 -15.92 7.01
CA ARG A 76 15.34 -16.06 8.22
C ARG A 76 14.68 -16.93 9.29
N GLY A 77 13.36 -16.80 9.43
CA GLY A 77 12.58 -17.54 10.42
C GLY A 77 12.01 -18.87 9.94
N ASP A 78 12.39 -19.34 8.73
CA ASP A 78 11.84 -20.55 8.10
C ASP A 78 10.30 -20.62 8.15
N MET A 79 9.64 -19.53 7.76
CA MET A 79 8.20 -19.34 7.91
C MET A 79 7.41 -19.62 6.62
N TRP A 80 8.05 -20.13 5.57
CA TRP A 80 7.40 -20.33 4.27
C TRP A 80 6.23 -21.31 4.33
N TRP A 81 6.32 -22.35 5.17
CA TRP A 81 5.26 -23.33 5.37
C TRP A 81 3.95 -22.71 5.86
N ARG A 82 4.01 -21.58 6.58
CA ARG A 82 2.82 -20.88 7.10
C ARG A 82 1.89 -20.39 6.01
N PHE A 83 2.40 -20.08 4.81
CA PHE A 83 1.57 -19.65 3.68
C PHE A 83 0.64 -20.77 3.16
N ALA A 84 0.95 -22.03 3.43
CA ALA A 84 0.11 -23.18 3.06
C ALA A 84 -0.99 -23.46 4.10
N GLU A 85 -0.94 -22.84 5.28
CA GLU A 85 -1.86 -23.09 6.38
C GLU A 85 -2.87 -21.94 6.53
N SER A 86 -4.16 -22.29 6.59
CA SER A 86 -5.24 -21.32 6.71
C SER A 86 -5.22 -20.53 8.03
N ALA A 87 -4.61 -21.09 9.08
CA ALA A 87 -4.39 -20.41 10.36
C ALA A 87 -3.56 -19.12 10.21
N TYR A 88 -2.64 -19.06 9.23
CA TYR A 88 -1.81 -17.89 8.96
C TYR A 88 -2.29 -17.10 7.74
N TRP A 89 -3.61 -17.06 7.49
CA TRP A 89 -4.21 -16.31 6.38
C TRP A 89 -3.73 -14.85 6.28
N TRP A 90 -3.40 -14.23 7.42
CA TRP A 90 -2.88 -12.86 7.49
C TRP A 90 -1.51 -12.70 6.83
N MET A 91 -0.65 -13.73 6.81
CA MET A 91 0.62 -13.71 6.07
C MET A 91 0.38 -13.65 4.57
N SER A 92 -0.55 -14.48 4.08
CA SER A 92 -0.97 -14.45 2.67
C SER A 92 -1.62 -13.12 2.32
N ALA A 93 -2.47 -12.58 3.20
CA ALA A 93 -3.09 -11.26 3.00
C ALA A 93 -2.03 -10.14 2.92
N MET A 94 -1.02 -10.14 3.79
CA MET A 94 0.11 -9.19 3.72
C MET A 94 0.84 -9.29 2.39
N PHE A 95 1.20 -10.49 1.96
CA PHE A 95 1.91 -10.71 0.70
C PHE A 95 1.10 -10.26 -0.51
N PHE A 96 -0.18 -10.64 -0.61
CA PHE A 96 -1.02 -10.26 -1.73
C PHE A 96 -1.31 -8.76 -1.77
N LEU A 97 -1.56 -8.14 -0.61
CA LEU A 97 -1.72 -6.69 -0.52
C LEU A 97 -0.45 -5.98 -0.98
N TRP A 98 0.71 -6.41 -0.49
CA TRP A 98 2.01 -5.90 -0.94
C TRP A 98 2.20 -6.06 -2.44
N LEU A 99 1.87 -7.23 -2.99
CA LEU A 99 2.01 -7.52 -4.42
C LEU A 99 1.12 -6.60 -5.26
N VAL A 100 -0.13 -6.34 -4.85
CA VAL A 100 -1.03 -5.41 -5.54
C VAL A 100 -0.42 -4.01 -5.62
N PHE A 101 0.08 -3.48 -4.50
CA PHE A 101 0.71 -2.15 -4.48
C PHE A 101 2.04 -2.11 -5.22
N PHE A 102 2.84 -3.16 -5.13
CA PHE A 102 4.08 -3.29 -5.89
C PHE A 102 3.79 -3.24 -7.40
N LEU A 103 2.85 -4.05 -7.88
CA LEU A 103 2.45 -4.03 -9.29
C LEU A 103 1.86 -2.68 -9.70
N MET A 104 1.07 -2.05 -8.83
CA MET A 104 0.50 -0.72 -9.10
C MET A 104 1.60 0.33 -9.29
N LEU A 105 2.56 0.43 -8.38
CA LEU A 105 3.59 1.48 -8.38
C LEU A 105 4.75 1.21 -9.35
N PHE A 106 5.15 -0.04 -9.52
CA PHE A 106 6.35 -0.40 -10.30
C PHE A 106 6.04 -0.91 -11.71
N VAL A 107 4.79 -1.30 -11.98
CA VAL A 107 4.38 -1.80 -13.31
C VAL A 107 3.32 -0.89 -13.92
N ALA A 108 2.17 -0.71 -13.26
CA ALA A 108 1.05 0.03 -13.84
C ALA A 108 1.34 1.54 -13.95
N GLU A 109 1.93 2.13 -12.92
CA GLU A 109 2.26 3.56 -12.87
C GLU A 109 3.19 4.02 -14.01
N PRO A 110 4.39 3.43 -14.21
CA PRO A 110 5.31 3.86 -15.25
C PRO A 110 4.81 3.53 -16.67
N LEU A 111 4.09 2.42 -16.85
CA LEU A 111 3.72 1.95 -18.18
C LEU A 111 2.40 2.56 -18.68
N PHE A 112 1.44 2.84 -17.79
CA PHE A 112 0.07 3.15 -18.20
C PHE A 112 -0.56 4.35 -17.50
N LEU A 113 -0.42 4.49 -16.17
CA LEU A 113 -1.24 5.44 -15.41
C LEU A 113 -0.88 6.89 -15.71
N HIS A 114 0.41 7.26 -15.79
CA HIS A 114 0.82 8.63 -16.10
C HIS A 114 0.26 9.10 -17.46
N ARG A 115 0.39 8.27 -18.50
CA ARG A 115 -0.10 8.60 -19.85
C ARG A 115 -1.62 8.60 -19.93
N ARG A 116 -2.29 7.69 -19.22
CA ARG A 116 -3.76 7.58 -19.22
C ARG A 116 -4.41 8.71 -18.46
N MET A 117 -3.86 9.13 -17.33
CA MET A 117 -4.39 10.26 -16.55
C MET A 117 -4.24 11.58 -17.31
N ALA A 118 -3.10 11.80 -17.96
CA ALA A 118 -2.87 13.00 -18.78
C ALA A 118 -3.80 13.10 -20.01
N ASN A 119 -4.17 11.95 -20.60
CA ASN A 119 -4.98 11.89 -21.82
C ASN A 119 -6.40 11.34 -21.59
N SER A 120 -6.90 11.37 -20.35
CA SER A 120 -8.20 10.77 -20.04
C SER A 120 -9.31 11.50 -20.76
N LYS A 121 -10.12 10.76 -21.52
CA LYS A 121 -11.35 11.27 -22.15
C LYS A 121 -12.52 11.33 -21.17
N THR A 122 -12.39 10.72 -19.99
CA THR A 122 -13.42 10.63 -18.95
C THR A 122 -12.81 10.87 -17.56
N PRO A 123 -12.23 12.06 -17.31
CA PRO A 123 -11.43 12.32 -16.11
C PRO A 123 -12.22 12.19 -14.81
N GLU A 124 -13.49 12.59 -14.80
CA GLU A 124 -14.38 12.41 -13.65
C GLU A 124 -14.55 10.93 -13.29
N ARG A 125 -14.87 10.09 -14.28
CA ARG A 125 -15.05 8.64 -14.07
C ARG A 125 -13.77 7.99 -13.59
N ASP A 126 -12.63 8.31 -14.21
CA ASP A 126 -11.33 7.75 -13.81
C ASP A 126 -10.95 8.17 -12.38
N PHE A 127 -11.22 9.43 -11.98
CA PHE A 127 -11.04 9.87 -10.60
C PHE A 127 -11.95 9.09 -9.63
N HIS A 128 -13.22 8.90 -9.97
CA HIS A 128 -14.14 8.11 -9.14
C HIS A 128 -13.70 6.66 -8.95
N LEU A 129 -13.23 6.00 -10.01
CA LEU A 129 -12.70 4.63 -9.93
C LEU A 129 -11.44 4.57 -9.07
N MET A 130 -10.55 5.55 -9.20
CA MET A 130 -9.34 5.66 -8.39
C MET A 130 -9.67 5.82 -6.90
N VAL A 131 -10.64 6.67 -6.56
CA VAL A 131 -11.13 6.83 -5.18
C VAL A 131 -11.72 5.53 -4.63
N GLN A 132 -12.52 4.81 -5.43
CA GLN A 132 -13.09 3.53 -5.01
C GLN A 132 -12.02 2.48 -4.75
N ALA A 133 -11.06 2.34 -5.67
CA ALA A 133 -9.93 1.42 -5.51
C ALA A 133 -9.14 1.73 -4.23
N HIS A 134 -8.85 3.01 -3.98
CA HIS A 134 -8.15 3.45 -2.77
C HIS A 134 -8.92 3.11 -1.49
N ARG A 135 -10.24 3.35 -1.45
CA ARG A 135 -11.07 2.99 -0.30
C ARG A 135 -11.08 1.48 -0.03
N ILE A 136 -11.26 0.68 -1.07
CA ILE A 136 -11.26 -0.79 -0.95
C ILE A 136 -9.90 -1.26 -0.42
N LEU A 137 -8.80 -0.78 -1.01
CA LEU A 137 -7.44 -1.12 -0.57
C LEU A 137 -7.17 -0.63 0.86
N SER A 138 -7.67 0.53 1.28
CA SER A 138 -7.56 1.01 2.67
C SER A 138 -8.27 0.09 3.66
N VAL A 139 -9.46 -0.43 3.33
CA VAL A 139 -10.18 -1.37 4.19
C VAL A 139 -9.46 -2.73 4.24
N ILE A 140 -9.00 -3.24 3.10
CA ILE A 140 -8.21 -4.47 3.05
C ILE A 140 -6.93 -4.30 3.89
N ALA A 141 -6.21 -3.19 3.72
CA ALA A 141 -5.02 -2.89 4.49
C ALA A 141 -5.28 -2.82 6.00
N LEU A 142 -6.41 -2.25 6.42
CA LEU A 142 -6.81 -2.24 7.81
C LEU A 142 -7.04 -3.65 8.34
N ALA A 143 -7.83 -4.46 7.62
CA ALA A 143 -8.10 -5.84 8.00
C ALA A 143 -6.82 -6.68 8.06
N THR A 144 -5.93 -6.54 7.07
CA THR A 144 -4.63 -7.22 7.03
C THR A 144 -3.73 -6.80 8.18
N THR A 145 -3.65 -5.50 8.49
CA THR A 145 -2.80 -5.00 9.59
C THR A 145 -3.32 -5.50 10.95
N THR A 146 -4.64 -5.44 11.16
CA THR A 146 -5.28 -5.99 12.36
C THR A 146 -5.04 -7.49 12.48
N GLY A 147 -5.24 -8.25 11.40
CA GLY A 147 -4.99 -9.70 11.38
C GLY A 147 -3.53 -10.04 11.65
N ALA A 148 -2.59 -9.30 11.06
CA ALA A 148 -1.16 -9.50 11.29
C ALA A 148 -0.77 -9.25 12.75
N MET A 149 -1.33 -8.22 13.40
CA MET A 149 -1.06 -7.95 14.81
C MET A 149 -1.73 -8.95 15.74
N ALA A 150 -2.99 -9.28 15.50
CA ALA A 150 -3.69 -10.32 16.25
C ALA A 150 -2.94 -11.67 16.14
N GLY A 151 -2.57 -12.09 14.93
CA GLY A 151 -1.86 -13.35 14.70
C GLY A 151 -0.44 -13.36 15.25
N ALA A 152 0.32 -12.27 15.11
CA ALA A 152 1.68 -12.18 15.68
C ALA A 152 1.70 -12.27 17.22
N HIS A 153 0.58 -11.91 17.87
CA HIS A 153 0.42 -11.98 19.32
C HIS A 153 -0.42 -13.18 19.80
N GLY A 154 -0.78 -14.11 18.90
CA GLY A 154 -1.48 -15.35 19.24
C GLY A 154 -2.97 -15.19 19.57
N LEU A 155 -3.59 -14.08 19.18
CA LEU A 155 -5.02 -13.83 19.38
C LEU A 155 -5.89 -14.60 18.38
N ILE A 156 -5.38 -14.85 17.17
CA ILE A 156 -6.04 -15.58 16.07
C ILE A 156 -5.05 -16.48 15.34
#